data_AF-A0A7R9MG72-F1
#
_entry.id   AF-A0A7R9MG72-F1
#
_cell.length_a   1.000
_cell.length_b   1.000
_cell.length_c   1.000
_cell.angle_alpha   90.00
_cell.angle_beta   90.00
_cell.angle_gamma   90.00
#
_symmetry.space_group_name_H-M   'P 1'
#
loop_
_entity.id
_entity.type
_entity.pdbx_description
1 polymer ?
#
loop_
_entity_poly.entity_id
_entity_poly.type
_entity_poly.pdbx_seq_one_letter_code
_entity_poly.pdbx_strand_id
1 'polypeptide(L)'
;MDRVCDVRKADGYNALSIQWGVIGDVGVVVKSTGRDDIVIIGTVAQRMPSCLQTMDTLLQSDHPVCMSFVKCEPKLESSGGKENFMKKLAHILGMDDIKKVDPNTKLLKLGMDSLMAVEVQLSIEREFGTVLTAQEIRELSIARVLEIGTTSEAK
;
A
#
# COMPACT_ATOMS: atom_id res chain seq x y z
N MET A 1 4.37 -22.23 2.65
CA MET A 1 5.24 -22.56 1.49
C MET A 1 6.71 -22.42 1.88
N ASP A 2 7.11 -21.35 2.56
CA ASP A 2 8.49 -21.11 3.02
C ASP A 2 9.09 -22.30 3.78
N ARG A 3 8.40 -22.76 4.84
CA ARG A 3 8.87 -23.91 5.64
C ARG A 3 9.03 -25.20 4.83
N VAL A 4 8.23 -25.39 3.78
CA VAL A 4 8.36 -26.55 2.89
C VAL A 4 9.62 -26.44 2.04
N CYS A 5 9.96 -25.23 1.59
CA CYS A 5 11.19 -24.98 0.84
C CYS A 5 12.43 -25.19 1.72
N ASP A 6 12.39 -24.76 2.98
CA ASP A 6 13.48 -24.99 3.94
C ASP A 6 13.75 -26.49 4.15
N VAL A 7 12.69 -27.27 4.42
CA VAL A 7 12.81 -28.72 4.63
C VAL A 7 13.33 -29.40 3.37
N ARG A 8 12.79 -29.06 2.19
CA ARG A 8 13.26 -29.63 0.92
C ARG A 8 14.74 -29.35 0.66
N LYS A 9 15.19 -28.13 0.96
CA LYS A 9 16.58 -27.73 0.78
C LYS A 9 17.49 -28.44 1.80
N ALA A 10 17.02 -28.65 3.03
CA ALA A 10 17.72 -29.47 4.04
C ALA A 10 17.86 -30.95 3.62
N ASP A 11 16.86 -31.48 2.93
CA ASP A 11 16.89 -32.82 2.35
C ASP A 11 17.71 -32.93 1.04
N GLY A 12 18.35 -31.83 0.60
CA GLY A 12 19.19 -31.77 -0.60
C GLY A 12 18.42 -31.60 -1.91
N TYR A 13 17.11 -31.32 -1.87
CA TYR A 13 16.31 -31.04 -3.05
C TYR A 13 16.30 -29.55 -3.40
N ASN A 14 16.10 -29.27 -4.69
CA ASN A 14 15.87 -27.90 -5.16
C ASN A 14 14.51 -27.39 -4.65
N ALA A 15 14.55 -26.21 -4.04
CA ALA A 15 13.39 -25.46 -3.59
C ALA A 15 13.73 -23.98 -3.47
N LEU A 16 12.78 -23.12 -3.81
CA LEU A 16 12.87 -21.66 -3.68
C LEU A 16 11.46 -21.11 -3.40
N SER A 17 11.35 -20.28 -2.38
CA SER A 17 10.19 -19.43 -2.09
C SER A 17 10.57 -17.97 -2.27
N ILE A 18 9.82 -17.23 -3.08
CA ILE A 18 10.04 -15.79 -3.27
C ILE A 18 8.84 -15.05 -2.68
N GLN A 19 9.11 -14.24 -1.66
CA GLN A 19 8.16 -13.30 -1.08
C GLN A 19 8.14 -12.03 -1.92
N TRP A 20 7.17 -11.94 -2.83
CA TRP A 20 6.98 -10.78 -3.68
C TRP A 20 6.24 -9.66 -2.94
N GLY A 21 6.71 -8.43 -3.12
CA GLY A 21 5.95 -7.22 -2.85
C GLY A 21 4.84 -6.98 -3.87
N VAL A 22 4.41 -5.73 -4.01
CA VAL A 22 3.39 -5.34 -4.99
C VAL A 22 3.92 -5.58 -6.41
N ILE A 23 3.16 -6.29 -7.24
CA ILE A 23 3.48 -6.54 -8.66
C ILE A 23 2.62 -5.63 -9.53
N GLY A 24 3.26 -4.88 -10.43
CA GLY A 24 2.62 -4.03 -11.44
C GLY A 24 2.46 -4.73 -12.79
N ASP A 25 1.96 -4.00 -13.79
CA ASP A 25 1.63 -4.45 -15.15
C ASP A 25 0.47 -5.47 -15.27
N VAL A 26 0.46 -6.48 -14.40
CA VAL A 26 -0.54 -7.55 -14.40
C VAL A 26 -0.87 -7.98 -12.97
N GLY A 27 -1.90 -8.81 -12.82
CA GLY A 27 -2.28 -9.40 -11.54
C GLY A 27 -3.51 -8.75 -10.92
N VAL A 28 -3.81 -9.14 -9.68
CA VAL A 28 -5.05 -8.74 -9.00
C VAL A 28 -5.04 -7.25 -8.67
N VAL A 29 -3.89 -6.71 -8.25
CA VAL A 29 -3.74 -5.30 -7.83
C VAL A 29 -3.95 -4.34 -9.01
N VAL A 30 -3.39 -4.65 -10.19
CA VAL A 30 -3.61 -3.83 -11.39
C VAL A 30 -5.08 -3.91 -11.85
N LYS A 31 -5.74 -5.07 -11.70
CA LYS A 31 -7.16 -5.24 -12.05
C LYS A 31 -8.11 -4.49 -11.12
N SER A 32 -7.78 -4.36 -9.83
CA SER A 32 -8.62 -3.64 -8.88
C SER A 32 -8.51 -2.12 -9.03
N THR A 33 -7.34 -1.62 -9.44
CA THR A 33 -7.02 -0.20 -9.30
C THR A 33 -6.78 0.52 -10.63
N GLY A 34 -6.49 -0.20 -11.73
CA GLY A 34 -6.42 0.37 -13.09
C GLY A 34 -5.26 1.34 -13.35
N ARG A 35 -4.29 1.44 -12.43
CA ARG A 35 -3.10 2.31 -12.53
C ARG A 35 -1.85 1.50 -12.16
N ASP A 36 -0.71 1.83 -12.78
CA ASP A 36 0.58 1.15 -12.52
C ASP A 36 1.36 1.79 -11.35
N ASP A 37 1.06 3.04 -11.00
CA ASP A 37 1.85 3.83 -10.04
C ASP A 37 1.28 3.77 -8.60
N ILE A 38 0.75 2.61 -8.23
CA ILE A 38 0.15 2.44 -6.90
C ILE A 38 1.28 2.24 -5.90
N VAL A 39 1.37 3.17 -4.96
CA VAL A 39 2.14 2.98 -3.74
C VAL A 39 1.22 2.28 -2.76
N ILE A 40 1.65 1.13 -2.22
CA ILE A 40 0.94 0.43 -1.16
C ILE A 40 1.95 0.18 -0.04
N ILE A 41 1.65 0.67 1.17
CA ILE A 41 2.46 0.48 2.39
C ILE A 41 3.92 0.96 2.16
N GLY A 42 4.11 2.05 1.41
CA GLY A 42 5.44 2.59 1.12
C GLY A 42 6.30 1.73 0.19
N THR A 43 5.70 0.81 -0.54
CA THR A 43 6.32 0.08 -1.65
C THR A 43 5.66 0.45 -2.98
N VAL A 44 6.45 0.51 -4.04
CA VAL A 44 5.96 0.77 -5.40
C VAL A 44 5.70 -0.57 -6.08
N ALA A 45 4.67 -0.63 -6.93
CA ALA A 45 4.44 -1.78 -7.79
C ALA A 45 5.68 -2.08 -8.66
N GLN A 46 6.27 -3.26 -8.46
CA GLN A 46 7.43 -3.71 -9.24
C GLN A 46 6.97 -4.08 -10.66
N ARG A 47 7.56 -3.45 -11.67
CA ARG A 47 7.26 -3.73 -13.09
C ARG A 47 7.69 -5.15 -13.47
N MET A 48 6.94 -5.79 -14.35
CA MET A 48 7.16 -7.17 -14.78
C MET A 48 8.57 -7.44 -15.32
N PRO A 49 9.20 -6.55 -16.12
CA PRO A 49 10.59 -6.76 -16.54
C PRO A 49 11.56 -6.85 -15.36
N SER A 50 11.35 -6.02 -14.32
CA SER A 50 12.15 -6.08 -13.09
C SER A 50 11.89 -7.38 -12.32
N CYS A 51 10.62 -7.81 -12.19
CA CYS A 51 10.30 -9.09 -11.54
C CYS A 51 11.01 -10.27 -12.22
N LEU A 52 10.98 -10.33 -13.56
CA LEU A 52 11.63 -11.41 -14.32
C LEU A 52 13.16 -11.39 -14.16
N GLN A 53 13.77 -10.20 -14.15
CA GLN A 53 15.21 -10.05 -13.91
C GLN A 53 15.61 -10.47 -12.49
N THR A 54 14.80 -10.11 -11.48
CA THR A 54 15.03 -10.55 -10.10
C THR A 54 14.85 -12.05 -9.98
N MET A 55 13.85 -12.64 -10.65
CA MET A 55 13.63 -14.08 -10.65
C MET A 55 14.83 -14.85 -11.22
N ASP A 56 15.44 -14.38 -12.32
CA ASP A 56 16.66 -14.98 -12.87
C ASP A 56 17.80 -14.99 -11.85
N THR A 57 18.01 -13.86 -11.16
CA THR A 57 19.01 -13.76 -10.08
C THR A 57 18.70 -14.69 -8.90
N LEU A 58 17.43 -14.76 -8.46
CA LEU A 58 17.03 -15.54 -7.29
C LEU A 58 17.05 -17.05 -7.55
N LEU A 59 16.76 -17.49 -8.78
CA LEU A 59 16.84 -18.90 -9.18
C LEU A 59 18.28 -19.44 -9.14
N GLN A 60 19.28 -18.57 -9.28
CA GLN A 60 20.70 -18.90 -9.19
C GLN A 60 21.23 -18.83 -7.75
N SER A 61 20.43 -18.34 -6.80
CA SER A 61 20.82 -18.24 -5.40
C SER A 61 20.66 -19.57 -4.66
N ASP A 62 21.50 -19.82 -3.65
CA ASP A 62 21.39 -21.02 -2.82
C ASP A 62 20.40 -20.87 -1.64
N HIS A 63 19.81 -19.68 -1.50
CA HIS A 63 18.91 -19.38 -0.40
C HIS A 63 17.50 -19.94 -0.68
N PRO A 64 16.93 -20.77 0.21
CA PRO A 64 15.61 -21.37 -0.01
C PRO A 64 14.45 -20.38 0.08
N VAL A 65 14.63 -19.24 0.77
CA VAL A 65 13.61 -18.20 0.95
C VAL A 65 14.24 -16.84 0.69
N CYS A 66 13.65 -16.09 -0.25
CA CYS A 66 14.09 -14.76 -0.65
C CYS A 66 12.93 -13.78 -0.69
N MET A 67 13.20 -12.47 -0.65
CA MET A 67 12.18 -11.41 -0.75
C MET A 67 12.59 -10.39 -1.82
N SER A 68 11.62 -9.92 -2.61
CA SER A 68 11.79 -8.83 -3.58
C SER A 68 10.69 -7.79 -3.41
N PHE A 69 11.07 -6.54 -3.18
CA PHE A 69 10.15 -5.40 -3.15
C PHE A 69 10.86 -4.12 -3.59
N VAL A 70 10.10 -3.18 -4.14
CA VAL A 70 10.60 -1.85 -4.52
C VAL A 70 10.18 -0.86 -3.45
N LYS A 71 11.15 -0.28 -2.74
CA LYS A 71 10.90 0.75 -1.74
C LYS A 71 10.45 2.04 -2.42
N CYS A 72 9.35 2.63 -1.94
CA CYS A 72 9.00 4.00 -2.30
C CYS A 72 9.88 4.96 -1.50
N GLU A 73 10.68 5.77 -2.18
CA GLU A 73 11.34 6.88 -1.52
C GLU A 73 10.30 7.94 -1.15
N PRO A 74 10.25 8.40 0.10
CA PRO A 74 9.36 9.49 0.46
C PRO A 74 9.85 10.75 -0.26
N LYS A 75 9.06 11.27 -1.20
CA LYS A 75 9.26 12.66 -1.64
C LYS A 75 9.06 13.54 -0.41
N LEU A 76 10.11 14.27 -0.03
CA LEU A 76 10.07 15.35 0.95
C LEU A 76 9.23 16.51 0.37
N GLU A 77 7.93 16.29 0.19
CA GLU A 77 7.01 17.38 -0.04
C GLU A 77 6.66 17.97 1.32
N SER A 78 6.98 19.25 1.48
CA SER A 78 6.80 20.02 2.69
C SER A 78 5.41 19.83 3.29
N SER A 79 5.37 19.69 4.63
CA SER A 79 4.21 19.81 5.52
C SER A 79 3.12 20.76 4.99
N GLY A 80 2.23 20.26 4.15
CA GLY A 80 1.21 21.06 3.46
C GLY A 80 -0.19 20.62 3.83
N GLY A 81 -0.46 20.56 5.13
CA GLY A 81 -1.81 20.57 5.72
C GLY A 81 -2.88 19.65 5.11
N LYS A 82 -4.12 19.99 5.43
CA LYS A 82 -5.34 19.26 5.05
C LYS A 82 -5.46 19.01 3.54
N GLU A 83 -4.93 19.90 2.70
CA GLU A 83 -5.02 19.78 1.25
C GLU A 83 -4.11 18.68 0.68
N ASN A 84 -2.89 18.53 1.20
CA ASN A 84 -1.99 17.46 0.76
C ASN A 84 -2.49 16.10 1.24
N PHE A 85 -3.08 16.02 2.44
CA PHE A 85 -3.73 14.80 2.91
C PHE A 85 -4.86 14.35 1.97
N MET A 86 -5.72 15.29 1.56
CA MET A 86 -6.84 15.00 0.65
C MET A 86 -6.36 14.54 -0.73
N LYS A 87 -5.25 15.09 -1.23
CA LYS A 87 -4.60 14.61 -2.46
C LYS A 87 -4.04 13.19 -2.30
N LYS A 88 -3.40 12.89 -1.16
CA LYS A 88 -2.90 11.54 -0.84
C LYS A 88 -4.03 10.52 -0.73
N LEU A 89 -5.12 10.87 -0.05
CA LEU A 89 -6.30 10.00 0.02
C LEU A 89 -6.92 9.76 -1.36
N ALA A 90 -7.00 10.79 -2.21
CA ALA A 90 -7.50 10.64 -3.57
C ALA A 90 -6.64 9.66 -4.36
N HIS A 91 -5.32 9.77 -4.22
CA HIS A 91 -4.37 8.84 -4.81
C HIS A 91 -4.55 7.39 -4.32
N ILE A 92 -4.66 7.18 -3.00
CA ILE A 92 -4.84 5.84 -2.41
C ILE A 92 -6.15 5.18 -2.91
N LEU A 93 -7.23 5.96 -2.99
CA LEU A 93 -8.53 5.48 -3.46
C LEU A 93 -8.66 5.43 -5.00
N GLY A 94 -7.62 5.83 -5.74
CA GLY A 94 -7.65 5.86 -7.21
C GLY A 94 -8.62 6.91 -7.80
N MET A 95 -8.94 7.96 -7.05
CA MET A 95 -9.86 9.04 -7.45
C MET A 95 -9.08 10.30 -7.87
N ASP A 96 -9.64 11.06 -8.81
CA ASP A 96 -8.99 12.31 -9.27
C ASP A 96 -9.27 13.49 -8.32
N ASP A 97 -10.45 13.55 -7.71
CA ASP A 97 -10.79 14.61 -6.76
C ASP A 97 -11.84 14.15 -5.72
N ILE A 98 -11.40 14.00 -4.47
CA ILE A 98 -12.27 13.64 -3.34
C ILE A 98 -13.30 14.73 -3.04
N LYS A 99 -13.06 15.99 -3.43
CA LYS A 99 -13.99 17.10 -3.15
C LYS A 99 -15.33 16.96 -3.89
N LYS A 100 -15.41 16.10 -4.91
CA LYS A 100 -16.65 15.84 -5.67
C LYS A 100 -17.54 14.75 -5.05
N VAL A 101 -17.06 14.10 -4.00
CA VAL A 101 -17.76 13.00 -3.32
C VAL A 101 -18.54 13.55 -2.12
N ASP A 102 -19.72 12.99 -1.85
CA ASP A 102 -20.50 13.36 -0.65
C ASP A 102 -19.64 13.12 0.62
N PRO A 103 -19.39 14.16 1.44
CA PRO A 103 -18.59 14.07 2.66
C PRO A 103 -19.05 12.99 3.64
N ASN A 104 -20.33 12.63 3.62
CA ASN A 104 -20.89 11.59 4.51
C ASN A 104 -20.67 10.16 4.00
N THR A 105 -20.10 10.00 2.81
CA THR A 105 -19.81 8.68 2.25
C THR A 105 -18.67 8.02 3.00
N LYS A 106 -18.88 6.78 3.43
CA LYS A 106 -17.85 5.94 4.05
C LYS A 106 -16.79 5.53 3.01
N LEU A 107 -15.52 5.49 3.39
CA LEU A 107 -14.42 5.07 2.51
C LEU A 107 -14.63 3.65 1.96
N LEU A 108 -15.25 2.77 2.74
CA LEU A 108 -15.59 1.41 2.32
C LEU A 108 -16.55 1.38 1.11
N LYS A 109 -17.45 2.37 1.00
CA LYS A 109 -18.34 2.51 -0.17
C LYS A 109 -17.63 3.08 -1.40
N LEU A 110 -16.48 3.71 -1.20
CA LEU A 110 -15.63 4.26 -2.27
C LEU A 110 -14.62 3.23 -2.79
N GLY A 111 -14.76 1.96 -2.42
CA GLY A 111 -13.89 0.89 -2.91
C GLY A 111 -12.60 0.70 -2.09
N MET A 112 -12.54 1.26 -0.88
CA MET A 112 -11.41 1.02 0.02
C MET A 112 -11.31 -0.48 0.39
N ASP A 113 -10.25 -1.14 -0.08
CA ASP A 113 -9.94 -2.52 0.27
C ASP A 113 -9.14 -2.62 1.57
N SER A 114 -8.76 -3.84 1.96
CA SER A 114 -8.03 -4.07 3.22
C SER A 114 -6.61 -3.50 3.22
N LEU A 115 -5.96 -3.37 2.06
CA LEU A 115 -4.61 -2.80 1.96
C LEU A 115 -4.67 -1.27 1.97
N MET A 116 -5.62 -0.69 1.24
CA MET A 116 -5.91 0.74 1.25
C MET A 116 -6.31 1.21 2.65
N ALA A 117 -7.09 0.43 3.40
CA ALA A 117 -7.47 0.75 4.78
C ALA A 117 -6.24 0.94 5.70
N VAL A 118 -5.24 0.06 5.58
CA VAL A 118 -3.98 0.17 6.33
C VAL A 118 -3.20 1.40 5.90
N GLU A 119 -3.18 1.72 4.61
CA GLU A 119 -2.48 2.88 4.09
C GLU A 119 -3.13 4.22 4.51
N VAL A 120 -4.46 4.29 4.52
CA VAL A 120 -5.21 5.42 5.07
C VAL A 120 -4.90 5.58 6.55
N GLN A 121 -4.93 4.51 7.34
CA GLN A 121 -4.57 4.55 8.75
C GLN A 121 -3.16 5.10 8.98
N LEU A 122 -2.17 4.54 8.30
CA LEU A 122 -0.77 4.98 8.42
C LEU A 122 -0.60 6.43 7.97
N SER A 123 -1.35 6.88 6.97
CA SER A 123 -1.32 8.27 6.51
C SER A 123 -1.90 9.23 7.56
N ILE A 124 -3.00 8.86 8.22
CA ILE A 124 -3.60 9.64 9.32
C ILE A 124 -2.66 9.69 10.53
N GLU A 125 -2.06 8.56 10.88
CA GLU A 125 -1.09 8.47 11.98
C GLU A 125 0.14 9.35 11.73
N ARG A 126 0.66 9.35 10.49
CA ARG A 126 1.84 10.15 10.12
C ARG A 126 1.56 11.65 10.06
N GLU A 127 0.40 12.06 9.54
CA GLU A 127 0.10 13.49 9.37
C GLU A 127 -0.55 14.13 10.59
N PHE A 128 -1.37 13.39 11.34
CA PHE A 128 -2.17 13.92 12.46
C PHE A 128 -1.85 13.27 13.80
N GLY A 129 -0.93 12.31 13.87
CA GLY A 129 -0.54 11.64 15.12
C GLY A 129 -1.68 10.84 15.78
N THR A 130 -2.77 10.59 15.05
CA THR A 130 -3.98 9.95 15.58
C THR A 130 -4.01 8.49 15.16
N VAL A 131 -4.02 7.59 16.15
CA VAL A 131 -4.16 6.15 15.94
C VAL A 131 -5.65 5.79 15.89
N LEU A 132 -6.08 5.15 14.80
CA LEU A 132 -7.46 4.69 14.63
C LEU A 132 -7.53 3.17 14.75
N THR A 133 -8.62 2.68 15.34
CA THR A 133 -8.92 1.25 15.41
C THR A 133 -9.46 0.73 14.07
N ALA A 134 -9.38 -0.59 13.87
CA ALA A 134 -9.92 -1.24 12.68
C ALA A 134 -11.44 -1.02 12.48
N GLN A 135 -12.19 -0.81 13.57
CA GLN A 135 -13.62 -0.46 13.49
C GLN A 135 -13.82 0.98 13.03
N GLU A 136 -13.07 1.93 13.60
CA GLU A 136 -13.13 3.34 13.20
C GLU A 136 -12.76 3.54 11.74
N ILE A 137 -11.77 2.80 11.22
CA ILE A 137 -11.37 2.86 9.81
C ILE A 137 -12.49 2.36 8.88
N ARG A 138 -13.23 1.31 9.27
CA ARG A 138 -14.35 0.79 8.48
C ARG A 138 -15.53 1.76 8.42
N GLU A 139 -15.71 2.56 9.47
CA GLU A 139 -16.77 3.56 9.55
C GLU A 139 -16.32 4.96 9.10
N LEU A 140 -15.05 5.11 8.75
CA LEU A 140 -14.45 6.38 8.41
C LEU A 140 -15.13 6.98 7.18
N SER A 141 -15.55 8.24 7.30
CA SER A 141 -16.10 9.06 6.22
C SER A 141 -15.15 10.19 5.86
N ILE A 142 -15.34 10.79 4.70
CA ILE A 142 -14.56 11.97 4.27
C ILE A 142 -14.76 13.13 5.27
N ALA A 143 -15.97 13.32 5.78
CA ALA A 143 -16.26 14.33 6.80
C ALA A 143 -15.42 14.10 8.07
N ARG A 144 -15.34 12.87 8.55
CA ARG A 144 -14.57 12.55 9.76
C ARG A 144 -13.07 12.75 9.56
N VAL A 145 -12.56 12.42 8.37
CA VAL A 145 -11.19 12.74 7.97
C VAL A 145 -10.92 14.25 8.01
N LEU A 146 -11.85 15.06 7.46
CA LEU A 146 -11.71 16.51 7.44
C LEU A 146 -11.70 17.10 8.86
N GLU A 147 -12.47 16.53 9.78
CA GLU A 147 -12.48 16.92 11.20
C GLU A 147 -11.15 16.64 11.90
N ILE A 148 -10.56 15.46 11.65
CA ILE A 148 -9.25 15.09 12.21
C ILE A 148 -8.19 16.10 11.75
N GLY A 149 -8.21 16.47 10.47
CA GLY A 149 -7.31 17.47 9.92
C GLY A 149 -7.47 18.87 10.52
N THR A 150 -8.71 19.31 10.80
CA THR A 150 -8.96 20.61 11.44
C THR A 150 -8.57 20.66 12.92
N THR A 151 -8.67 19.52 13.62
CA THR A 151 -8.34 19.45 15.05
C THR A 151 -6.83 19.56 15.27
N SER A 152 -6.03 19.14 14.30
CA SER A 152 -4.57 19.24 14.34
C SER A 152 -4.03 20.62 13.97
N GLU A 153 -4.74 21.41 13.13
CA GLU A 153 -4.34 22.78 12.77
C GLU A 153 -4.58 23.79 13.90
N ALA A 154 -5.38 23.44 14.91
CA ALA A 154 -5.73 24.30 16.04
C ALA A 154 -4.79 24.17 17.26
N LYS A 155 -3.67 23.44 17.14
CA LYS A 155 -2.70 23.22 18.21
C LYS A 155 -1.33 23.79 17.89
#